data_AF-A0A9D6LM00-F1
#
_entry.id   AF-A0A9D6LM00-F1
#
_cell.length_a   1.000
_cell.length_b   1.000
_cell.length_c   1.000
_cell.angle_alpha   90.00
_cell.angle_beta   90.00
_cell.angle_gamma   90.00
#
_symmetry.space_group_name_H-M   'P 1'
#
loop_
_entity.id
_entity.type
_entity.pdbx_description
1 polymer ?
#
loop_
_entity_poly.entity_id
_entity_poly.type
_entity_poly.pdbx_seq_one_letter_code
_entity_poly.pdbx_strand_id
1 'polypeptide(L)'
;MKARKRFYVHSIQRKYALLTCFLLMAYTFVLTVALFLPPALKLRSGFPLEEQALAATQFIALSDRLWPAILLSVPLFMLLSVWITHRLAGPVYRLEQSLKQIASGDLGLQVRFRAGDDLQELAVLVNQIIRQEGDALHTVQAVHQRLLQTLGGVRSKSFSPEQVSQILEQIQVQIEEVETLLQQFKLGRPISTSEPPEGVSKRNS
;
A
#
# COMPACT_ATOMS: atom_id res chain seq x y z
N MET A 1 13.64 -17.02 22.37
CA MET A 1 12.72 -15.95 21.90
C MET A 1 13.45 -15.07 20.89
N LYS A 2 13.19 -15.27 19.59
CA LYS A 2 13.87 -14.52 18.51
C LYS A 2 13.29 -13.09 18.44
N ALA A 3 14.18 -12.10 18.43
CA ALA A 3 13.86 -10.68 18.38
C ALA A 3 12.97 -10.33 17.17
N ARG A 4 11.78 -9.77 17.43
CA ARG A 4 10.90 -9.19 16.42
C ARG A 4 11.57 -7.96 15.82
N LYS A 5 12.15 -8.09 14.62
CA LYS A 5 12.71 -6.97 13.86
C LYS A 5 11.61 -5.96 13.52
N ARG A 6 11.43 -4.96 14.39
CA ARG A 6 10.50 -3.82 14.31
C ARG A 6 10.93 -2.74 13.30
N PHE A 7 11.80 -3.07 12.35
CA PHE A 7 12.64 -2.07 11.66
C PHE A 7 11.90 -1.23 10.60
N TYR A 8 10.80 -1.73 10.02
CA TYR A 8 10.08 -1.00 8.96
C TYR A 8 9.11 0.07 9.47
N VAL A 9 8.52 -0.11 10.65
CA VAL A 9 7.49 0.82 11.18
C VAL A 9 8.10 2.19 11.51
N HIS A 10 9.33 2.22 12.02
CA HIS A 10 9.95 3.45 12.52
C HIS A 10 10.26 4.49 11.43
N SER A 11 10.62 4.07 10.21
CA SER A 11 11.02 5.03 9.15
C SER A 11 9.82 5.76 8.57
N ILE A 12 8.71 5.05 8.34
CA ILE A 12 7.43 5.60 7.91
C ILE A 12 6.84 6.48 9.02
N GLN A 13 6.82 5.97 10.26
CA GLN A 13 6.31 6.71 11.41
C GLN A 13 7.06 8.02 11.63
N ARG A 14 8.40 8.03 11.53
CA ARG A 14 9.19 9.27 11.67
C ARG A 14 8.87 10.27 10.56
N LYS A 15 8.73 9.82 9.30
CA LYS A 15 8.38 10.70 8.19
C LYS A 15 7.02 11.36 8.40
N TYR A 16 5.99 10.59 8.73
CA TYR A 16 4.65 11.11 8.94
C TYR A 16 4.53 11.93 10.23
N ALA A 17 5.20 11.54 11.32
CA ALA A 17 5.24 12.34 12.54
C ALA A 17 5.93 13.70 12.32
N LEU A 18 7.05 13.72 11.59
CA LEU A 18 7.72 14.98 11.20
C LEU A 18 6.83 15.83 10.30
N LEU A 19 6.14 15.21 9.33
CA LEU A 19 5.19 15.91 8.46
C LEU A 19 4.03 16.50 9.27
N THR A 20 3.41 15.73 10.16
CA THR A 20 2.35 16.23 11.04
C THR A 20 2.85 17.36 11.94
N CYS A 21 4.04 17.22 12.53
CA CYS A 21 4.64 18.26 13.34
C CYS A 21 4.87 19.55 12.53
N PHE A 22 5.39 19.43 11.31
CA PHE A 22 5.60 20.56 10.41
C PHE A 22 4.28 21.23 10.03
N LEU A 23 3.27 20.45 9.64
CA LEU A 23 1.94 20.97 9.29
C LEU A 23 1.26 21.64 10.47
N LEU A 24 1.36 21.06 11.66
CA LEU A 24 0.81 21.61 12.89
C LEU A 24 1.50 22.92 13.26
N MET A 25 2.83 22.99 13.14
CA MET A 25 3.61 24.21 13.39
C MET A 25 3.29 25.30 12.36
N ALA A 26 3.13 24.94 11.08
CA ALA A 26 2.71 25.89 10.05
C ALA A 26 1.30 26.40 10.31
N TYR A 27 0.36 25.51 10.68
CA TYR A 27 -1.01 25.88 11.03
C TYR A 27 -1.06 26.80 12.25
N THR A 28 -0.37 26.46 13.33
CA THR A 28 -0.32 27.32 14.53
C THR A 28 0.32 28.66 14.22
N PHE A 29 1.40 28.69 13.44
CA PHE A 29 2.03 29.93 13.01
C PHE A 29 1.07 30.84 12.22
N VAL A 30 0.38 30.29 11.21
CA VAL A 30 -0.60 31.03 10.41
C VAL A 30 -1.75 31.53 11.28
N LEU A 31 -2.26 30.69 12.19
CA LEU A 31 -3.35 31.05 13.10
C LEU A 31 -2.91 32.14 14.09
N THR A 32 -1.72 32.04 14.66
CA THR A 32 -1.16 33.08 15.53
C THR A 32 -1.00 34.39 14.78
N VAL A 33 -0.42 34.41 13.58
CA VAL A 33 -0.30 35.63 12.78
C VAL A 33 -1.68 36.20 12.46
N ALA A 34 -2.62 35.37 11.99
CA ALA A 34 -3.97 35.83 11.62
C ALA A 34 -4.72 36.47 12.80
N LEU A 35 -4.61 35.91 14.00
CA LEU A 35 -5.32 36.41 15.17
C LEU A 35 -4.62 37.59 15.86
N PHE A 36 -3.29 37.61 15.92
CA PHE A 36 -2.54 38.66 16.62
C PHE A 36 -2.14 39.84 15.74
N LEU A 37 -2.08 39.69 14.42
CA LEU A 37 -1.68 40.78 13.51
C LEU A 37 -2.62 42.00 13.58
N PRO A 38 -3.97 41.86 13.57
CA PRO A 38 -4.84 43.04 13.60
C PRO A 38 -4.72 43.87 14.89
N PRO A 39 -4.76 43.28 16.11
CA PRO A 39 -4.49 44.03 17.34
C PRO A 39 -3.07 44.61 17.39
N ALA A 40 -2.06 43.87 16.90
CA ALA A 40 -0.67 44.34 16.90
C ALA A 40 -0.45 45.56 16.01
N LEU A 41 -1.17 45.66 14.88
CA LEU A 41 -1.13 46.85 14.02
C LEU A 41 -1.76 48.06 14.70
N LYS A 42 -2.88 47.86 15.41
CA LYS A 42 -3.60 48.93 16.13
C LYS A 42 -2.86 49.49 17.34
N LEU A 43 -1.93 48.73 17.91
CA LEU A 43 -1.05 49.19 19.01
C LEU A 43 0.07 50.14 18.56
N ARG A 44 0.23 50.39 17.25
CA ARG A 44 1.22 51.35 16.75
C ARG A 44 0.75 52.79 17.02
N SER A 45 1.71 53.70 17.20
CA SER A 45 1.50 55.11 17.59
C SER A 45 0.73 55.98 16.57
N GLY A 46 0.11 55.38 15.54
CA GLY A 46 -0.70 56.07 14.52
C GLY A 46 -2.21 55.94 14.72
N PHE A 47 -2.68 55.20 15.72
CA PHE A 47 -4.11 55.01 16.01
C PHE A 47 -4.57 55.83 17.23
N PRO A 48 -5.87 56.18 17.36
CA PRO A 48 -6.41 56.84 18.55
C PRO A 48 -6.16 56.03 19.83
N LEU A 49 -6.01 56.73 20.98
CA LEU A 49 -5.70 56.08 22.26
C LEU A 49 -6.78 55.07 22.70
N GLU A 50 -8.04 55.34 22.40
CA GLU A 50 -9.16 54.43 22.67
C GLU A 50 -9.04 53.11 21.88
N GLU A 51 -8.65 53.18 20.61
CA GLU A 51 -8.44 51.99 19.78
C GLU A 51 -7.22 51.18 20.24
N GLN A 52 -6.16 51.86 20.69
CA GLN A 52 -4.98 51.21 21.26
C GLN A 52 -5.32 50.46 22.55
N ALA A 53 -6.12 51.07 23.44
CA ALA A 53 -6.57 50.43 24.68
C ALA A 53 -7.44 49.19 24.41
N LEU A 54 -8.36 49.27 23.44
CA LEU A 54 -9.16 48.13 22.99
C LEU A 54 -8.28 47.02 22.38
N ALA A 55 -7.29 47.38 21.56
CA ALA A 55 -6.36 46.41 20.98
C ALA A 55 -5.49 45.72 22.05
N ALA A 56 -5.04 46.45 23.08
CA ALA A 56 -4.27 45.89 24.19
C ALA A 56 -5.06 44.85 24.98
N THR A 57 -6.31 45.17 25.34
CA THR A 57 -7.20 44.24 26.05
C THR A 57 -7.53 43.01 25.21
N GLN A 58 -7.78 43.18 23.91
CA GLN A 58 -7.96 42.07 22.96
C GLN A 58 -6.71 41.19 22.88
N PHE A 59 -5.52 41.77 22.81
CA PHE A 59 -4.26 41.04 22.75
C PHE A 59 -4.03 40.16 23.99
N ILE A 60 -4.26 40.72 25.19
CA ILE A 60 -4.15 39.98 26.45
C ILE A 60 -5.18 38.85 26.50
N ALA A 61 -6.46 39.14 26.21
CA ALA A 61 -7.53 38.14 26.23
C ALA A 61 -7.29 37.00 25.24
N LEU A 62 -6.70 37.30 24.08
CA LEU A 62 -6.35 36.31 23.07
C LEU A 62 -5.14 35.46 23.53
N SER A 63 -4.11 36.09 24.11
CA SER A 63 -2.95 35.42 24.69
C SER A 63 -3.33 34.45 25.81
N ASP A 64 -4.20 34.86 26.73
CA ASP A 64 -4.64 34.05 27.87
C ASP A 64 -5.38 32.77 27.45
N ARG A 65 -6.03 32.79 26.28
CA ARG A 65 -6.79 31.65 25.75
C ARG A 65 -5.96 30.78 24.82
N LEU A 66 -5.16 31.39 23.94
CA LEU A 66 -4.46 30.66 22.89
C LEU A 66 -3.27 29.85 23.40
N TRP A 67 -2.47 30.37 24.34
CA TRP A 67 -1.30 29.63 24.81
C TRP A 67 -1.66 28.32 25.52
N PRO A 68 -2.61 28.29 26.47
CA PRO A 68 -3.05 27.02 27.07
C PRO A 68 -3.67 26.07 26.03
N ALA A 69 -4.44 26.59 25.08
CA ALA A 69 -5.04 25.78 24.02
C ALA A 69 -3.99 25.13 23.10
N ILE A 70 -2.95 25.87 22.71
CA ILE A 70 -1.82 25.34 21.93
C ILE A 70 -1.04 24.30 22.75
N LEU A 71 -0.74 24.62 24.01
CA LEU A 71 0.02 23.73 24.90
C LEU A 71 -0.69 22.39 25.10
N LEU A 72 -2.02 22.37 25.13
CA LEU A 72 -2.81 21.14 25.27
C LEU A 72 -3.03 20.41 23.94
N SER A 73 -3.32 21.15 22.86
CA SER A 73 -3.66 20.55 21.57
C SER A 73 -2.47 19.94 20.87
N VAL A 74 -1.29 20.57 20.91
CA VAL A 74 -0.08 20.06 20.21
C VAL A 74 0.31 18.63 20.63
N PRO A 75 0.49 18.32 21.93
CA PRO A 75 0.81 16.96 22.35
C PRO A 75 -0.32 15.97 22.04
N LEU A 76 -1.58 16.40 22.12
CA LEU A 76 -2.74 15.56 21.78
C LEU A 76 -2.71 15.15 20.30
N PHE A 77 -2.48 16.10 19.39
CA PHE A 77 -2.37 15.83 17.95
C PHE A 77 -1.15 14.96 17.61
N MET A 78 0.00 15.20 18.27
CA MET A 78 1.18 14.35 18.14
C MET A 78 0.87 12.90 18.55
N LEU A 79 0.22 12.71 19.71
CA LEU A 79 -0.13 11.39 20.21
C LEU A 79 -1.10 10.68 19.26
N LEU A 80 -2.11 11.38 18.77
CA LEU A 80 -3.09 10.86 17.83
C LEU A 80 -2.46 10.46 16.49
N SER A 81 -1.56 11.28 15.95
CA SER A 81 -0.83 10.98 14.71
C SER A 81 0.03 9.73 14.85
N VAL A 82 0.75 9.59 15.96
CA VAL A 82 1.53 8.37 16.26
C VAL A 82 0.62 7.15 16.39
N TRP A 83 -0.51 7.28 17.09
CA TRP A 83 -1.47 6.21 17.29
C TRP A 83 -2.07 5.70 15.97
N ILE A 84 -2.55 6.60 15.12
CA ILE A 84 -3.10 6.28 13.79
C ILE A 84 -2.04 5.59 12.93
N THR A 85 -0.84 6.17 12.87
CA THR A 85 0.25 5.63 12.05
C THR A 85 0.66 4.22 12.51
N HIS A 86 0.71 3.97 13.82
CA HIS A 86 1.01 2.65 14.36
C HIS A 86 -0.08 1.62 14.05
N ARG A 87 -1.36 2.02 14.09
CA ARG A 87 -2.49 1.15 13.75
C ARG A 87 -2.43 0.71 12.28
N LEU A 88 -2.04 1.60 11.35
CA LEU A 88 -1.98 1.29 9.92
C LEU A 88 -0.70 0.53 9.51
N ALA A 89 0.45 0.84 10.14
CA ALA A 89 1.73 0.26 9.75
C ALA A 89 1.80 -1.27 9.89
N GLY A 90 1.10 -1.84 10.89
CA GLY A 90 1.07 -3.29 11.12
C GLY A 90 0.38 -4.08 9.98
N PRO A 91 -0.87 -3.75 9.62
CA PRO A 91 -1.56 -4.31 8.46
C PRO A 91 -0.78 -4.13 7.15
N VAL A 92 -0.26 -2.92 6.87
CA VAL A 92 0.52 -2.67 5.65
C VAL A 92 1.78 -3.53 5.57
N TYR A 93 2.52 -3.66 6.67
CA TYR A 93 3.70 -4.53 6.69
C TYR A 93 3.35 -6.00 6.44
N ARG A 94 2.25 -6.49 7.03
CA ARG A 94 1.78 -7.86 6.78
C ARG A 94 1.39 -8.07 5.32
N LEU A 95 0.72 -7.09 4.71
CA LEU A 95 0.40 -7.11 3.28
C LEU A 95 1.67 -7.23 2.43
N GLU A 96 2.69 -6.41 2.71
CA GLU A 96 3.96 -6.42 1.98
C GLU A 96 4.63 -7.80 2.07
N GLN A 97 4.63 -8.43 3.24
CA GLN A 97 5.19 -9.78 3.40
C GLN A 97 4.42 -10.83 2.62
N SER A 98 3.08 -10.77 2.66
CA SER A 98 2.24 -11.68 1.87
C SER A 98 2.46 -11.50 0.37
N LEU A 99 2.53 -10.25 -0.12
CA LEU A 99 2.79 -9.97 -1.53
C LEU A 99 4.19 -10.45 -1.97
N LYS A 100 5.20 -10.36 -1.12
CA LYS A 100 6.53 -10.92 -1.40
C LYS A 100 6.52 -12.44 -1.53
N GLN A 101 5.71 -13.13 -0.73
CA GLN A 101 5.58 -14.58 -0.83
C GLN A 101 4.81 -14.99 -2.09
N ILE A 102 3.72 -14.29 -2.42
CA ILE A 102 2.97 -14.47 -3.66
C ILE A 102 3.88 -14.23 -4.87
N ALA A 103 4.67 -13.16 -4.86
CA ALA A 103 5.66 -12.87 -5.91
C ALA A 103 6.78 -13.91 -6.02
N SER A 104 7.03 -14.70 -4.98
CA SER A 104 7.95 -15.83 -5.03
C SER A 104 7.33 -17.13 -5.57
N GLY A 105 6.05 -17.09 -5.95
CA GLY A 105 5.30 -18.23 -6.51
C GLY A 105 4.45 -19.01 -5.50
N ASP A 106 4.35 -18.55 -4.25
CA ASP A 106 3.47 -19.17 -3.25
C ASP A 106 2.03 -18.66 -3.40
N LEU A 107 1.28 -19.31 -4.30
CA LEU A 107 -0.14 -19.05 -4.53
C LEU A 107 -1.05 -19.86 -3.59
N GLY A 108 -0.49 -20.61 -2.64
CA GLY A 108 -1.27 -21.31 -1.61
C GLY A 108 -1.68 -20.39 -0.45
N LEU A 109 -1.17 -19.16 -0.43
CA LEU A 109 -1.37 -18.21 0.65
C LEU A 109 -2.77 -17.60 0.65
N GLN A 110 -3.29 -17.38 1.87
CA GLN A 110 -4.48 -16.57 2.09
C GLN A 110 -4.13 -15.35 2.93
N VAL A 111 -4.27 -14.17 2.33
CA VAL A 111 -4.09 -12.90 3.02
C VAL A 111 -5.31 -12.64 3.89
N ARG A 112 -5.12 -12.53 5.21
CA ARG A 112 -6.18 -12.20 6.16
C ARG A 112 -5.69 -11.17 7.17
N PHE A 113 -6.48 -10.12 7.37
CA PHE A 113 -6.27 -9.14 8.44
C PHE A 113 -7.20 -9.41 9.63
N ARG A 114 -6.93 -8.74 10.75
CA ARG A 114 -7.77 -8.88 11.95
C ARG A 114 -9.05 -8.06 11.77
N ALA A 115 -10.13 -8.48 12.44
CA ALA A 115 -11.36 -7.69 12.49
C ALA A 115 -11.06 -6.29 13.05
N GLY A 116 -11.37 -5.25 12.26
CA GLY A 116 -11.07 -3.84 12.59
C GLY A 116 -9.81 -3.25 11.95
N ASP A 117 -9.06 -4.03 11.15
CA ASP A 117 -8.00 -3.50 10.29
C ASP A 117 -8.64 -2.89 9.01
N ASP A 118 -8.24 -1.68 8.63
CA ASP A 118 -8.86 -0.93 7.50
C ASP A 118 -8.53 -1.51 6.11
N LEU A 119 -7.69 -2.54 6.03
CA LEU A 119 -7.21 -3.13 4.77
C LEU A 119 -7.94 -4.42 4.36
N GLN A 120 -9.08 -4.72 4.97
CA GLN A 120 -9.81 -5.97 4.74
C GLN A 120 -10.23 -6.14 3.27
N GLU A 121 -10.68 -5.07 2.62
CA GLU A 121 -11.06 -5.09 1.19
C GLU A 121 -9.86 -5.42 0.29
N LEU A 122 -8.68 -4.86 0.59
CA LEU A 122 -7.46 -5.19 -0.13
C LEU A 122 -7.08 -6.66 0.02
N ALA A 123 -7.29 -7.26 1.20
CA ALA A 123 -7.06 -8.69 1.38
C ALA A 123 -7.98 -9.53 0.49
N VAL A 124 -9.25 -9.13 0.35
CA VAL A 124 -10.22 -9.81 -0.52
C VAL A 124 -9.76 -9.76 -1.97
N LEU A 125 -9.35 -8.58 -2.45
CA LEU A 125 -8.86 -8.39 -3.82
C LEU A 125 -7.58 -9.20 -4.07
N VAL A 126 -6.61 -9.17 -3.17
CA VAL A 126 -5.37 -9.96 -3.31
C VAL A 126 -5.69 -11.45 -3.35
N ASN A 127 -6.56 -11.95 -2.47
CA ASN A 127 -6.96 -13.35 -2.50
C ASN A 127 -7.73 -13.72 -3.78
N GLN A 128 -8.45 -12.78 -4.39
CA GLN A 128 -9.10 -13.01 -5.67
C GLN A 128 -8.07 -13.18 -6.79
N ILE A 129 -7.02 -12.36 -6.82
CA ILE A 129 -5.91 -12.49 -7.76
C ILE A 129 -5.21 -13.84 -7.58
N ILE A 130 -4.86 -14.20 -6.34
CA ILE A 130 -4.22 -15.49 -6.02
C ILE A 130 -5.05 -16.67 -6.54
N ARG A 131 -6.38 -16.63 -6.33
CA ARG A 131 -7.28 -17.68 -6.84
C ARG A 131 -7.29 -17.74 -8.35
N GLN A 132 -7.44 -16.61 -9.04
CA GLN A 132 -7.48 -16.58 -10.51
C GLN A 132 -6.17 -17.09 -11.13
N GLU A 133 -5.02 -16.69 -10.58
CA GLU A 133 -3.71 -17.17 -11.04
C GLU A 133 -3.50 -18.65 -10.71
N GLY A 134 -3.88 -19.07 -9.50
CA GLY A 134 -3.80 -20.47 -9.06
C GLY A 134 -4.66 -21.40 -9.92
N ASP A 135 -5.90 -21.03 -10.20
CA ASP A 135 -6.82 -21.79 -11.05
C ASP A 135 -6.27 -21.91 -12.48
N ALA A 136 -5.73 -20.82 -13.04
CA ALA A 136 -5.11 -20.85 -14.36
C ALA A 136 -3.89 -21.78 -14.42
N LEU A 137 -3.02 -21.74 -13.41
CA LEU A 137 -1.85 -22.63 -13.33
C LEU A 137 -2.27 -24.09 -13.11
N HIS A 138 -3.32 -24.37 -12.34
CA HIS A 138 -3.88 -25.71 -12.20
C HIS A 138 -4.41 -26.24 -13.55
N THR A 139 -5.09 -25.41 -14.34
CA THR A 139 -5.52 -25.78 -15.70
C THR A 139 -4.32 -26.09 -16.60
N VAL A 140 -3.30 -25.24 -16.61
CA VAL A 140 -2.07 -25.49 -17.39
C VAL A 140 -1.38 -26.77 -16.95
N GLN A 141 -1.30 -27.04 -15.65
CA GLN A 141 -0.71 -28.28 -15.12
C GLN A 141 -1.53 -29.51 -15.52
N ALA A 142 -2.86 -29.41 -15.49
CA ALA A 142 -3.76 -30.49 -15.92
C ALA A 142 -3.58 -30.80 -17.41
N VAL A 143 -3.52 -29.77 -18.27
CA VAL A 143 -3.24 -29.93 -19.70
C VAL A 143 -1.85 -30.53 -19.91
N HIS A 144 -0.83 -30.06 -19.19
CA HIS A 144 0.53 -30.61 -19.26
C HIS A 144 0.58 -32.10 -18.90
N GLN A 145 -0.13 -32.52 -17.85
CA GLN A 145 -0.22 -33.94 -17.48
C GLN A 145 -0.95 -34.78 -18.52
N ARG A 146 -2.06 -34.27 -19.09
CA ARG A 146 -2.79 -34.95 -20.17
C ARG A 146 -1.91 -35.10 -21.42
N LEU A 147 -1.16 -34.06 -21.81
CA LEU A 147 -0.20 -34.12 -22.92
C LEU A 147 0.87 -35.19 -22.70
N LEU A 148 1.46 -35.26 -21.50
CA LEU A 148 2.46 -36.28 -21.17
C LEU A 148 1.88 -37.70 -21.22
N GLN A 149 0.63 -37.90 -20.82
CA GLN A 149 -0.06 -39.19 -20.92
C GLN A 149 -0.30 -39.57 -22.39
N THR A 150 -0.83 -38.65 -23.20
CA THR A 150 -1.05 -38.86 -24.64
C THR A 150 0.28 -39.20 -25.32
N LEU A 151 1.35 -38.43 -25.09
CA LEU A 151 2.68 -38.67 -25.67
C LEU A 151 3.35 -39.95 -25.14
N GLY A 152 3.13 -40.33 -23.88
CA GLY A 152 3.60 -41.59 -23.32
C GLY A 152 3.02 -42.81 -24.03
N GLY A 153 1.75 -42.74 -24.44
CA GLY A 153 1.08 -43.75 -25.26
C GLY A 153 1.63 -43.84 -26.69
N VAL A 154 2.26 -42.77 -27.21
CA VAL A 154 2.85 -42.72 -28.56
C VAL A 154 4.19 -43.48 -28.63
N ARG A 155 4.84 -43.79 -27.50
CA ARG A 155 6.16 -44.45 -27.51
C ARG A 155 6.12 -45.96 -27.78
N SER A 156 4.94 -46.59 -27.82
CA SER A 156 4.77 -48.04 -27.99
C SER A 156 4.17 -48.43 -29.34
N LYS A 157 5.03 -48.87 -30.28
CA LYS A 157 4.79 -49.55 -31.58
C LYS A 157 3.86 -48.87 -32.59
N SER A 158 4.02 -49.30 -33.85
CA SER A 158 3.40 -48.76 -35.08
C SER A 158 1.92 -48.42 -34.90
N PHE A 159 1.58 -47.14 -35.07
CA PHE A 159 0.21 -46.64 -35.02
C PHE A 159 -0.51 -46.87 -36.35
N SER A 160 -1.81 -47.16 -36.28
CA SER A 160 -2.66 -47.05 -37.47
C SER A 160 -2.88 -45.57 -37.84
N PRO A 161 -3.17 -45.25 -39.10
CA PRO A 161 -3.55 -43.89 -39.51
C PRO A 161 -4.71 -43.32 -38.68
N GLU A 162 -5.67 -44.17 -38.25
CA GLU A 162 -6.77 -43.71 -37.39
C GLU A 162 -6.28 -43.32 -35.99
N GLN A 163 -5.34 -44.08 -35.40
CA GLN A 163 -4.77 -43.78 -34.09
C GLN A 163 -3.99 -42.45 -34.10
N VAL A 164 -3.23 -42.20 -35.18
CA VAL A 164 -2.52 -40.92 -35.36
C VAL A 164 -3.51 -39.76 -35.44
N SER A 165 -4.61 -39.93 -36.19
CA SER A 165 -5.66 -38.91 -36.30
C SER A 165 -6.31 -38.60 -34.94
N GLN A 166 -6.60 -39.63 -34.14
CA GLN A 166 -7.17 -39.48 -32.80
C GLN A 166 -6.21 -38.75 -31.84
N ILE A 167 -4.92 -39.05 -31.90
CA ILE A 167 -3.90 -38.37 -31.09
C ILE A 167 -3.80 -36.90 -31.46
N LEU A 168 -3.81 -36.57 -32.76
CA LEU A 168 -3.78 -35.19 -33.23
C LEU A 168 -5.01 -34.41 -32.77
N GLU A 169 -6.20 -35.02 -32.84
CA GLU A 169 -7.45 -34.41 -32.37
C GLU A 169 -7.41 -34.13 -30.86
N GLN A 170 -6.90 -35.07 -30.05
CA GLN A 170 -6.73 -34.86 -28.60
C GLN A 170 -5.77 -33.72 -28.26
N ILE A 171 -4.66 -33.61 -29.00
CA ILE A 171 -3.69 -32.52 -28.82
C ILE A 171 -4.32 -31.17 -29.23
N GLN A 172 -5.07 -31.14 -30.33
CA GLN A 172 -5.76 -29.94 -30.80
C GLN A 172 -6.71 -29.38 -29.73
N VAL A 173 -7.54 -30.25 -29.13
CA VAL A 173 -8.47 -29.87 -28.07
C VAL A 173 -7.74 -29.31 -26.84
N GLN A 174 -6.60 -29.91 -26.47
CA GLN A 174 -5.78 -29.44 -25.35
C GLN A 174 -5.13 -28.07 -25.63
N ILE A 175 -4.74 -27.80 -26.87
CA ILE A 175 -4.21 -26.50 -27.29
C ILE A 175 -5.32 -25.45 -27.24
N GLU A 176 -6.53 -25.76 -27.73
CA GLU A 176 -7.68 -24.85 -27.67
C GLU A 176 -8.09 -24.50 -26.23
N GLU A 177 -8.01 -25.45 -25.30
CA GLU A 177 -8.26 -25.22 -23.87
C GLU A 177 -7.26 -24.18 -23.29
N VAL A 178 -5.99 -24.27 -23.67
CA VAL A 178 -4.95 -23.30 -23.27
C VAL A 178 -5.15 -21.96 -23.98
N GLU A 179 -5.48 -21.94 -25.27
CA GLU A 179 -5.76 -20.68 -25.99
C GLU A 179 -6.94 -19.92 -25.38
N THR A 180 -8.01 -20.64 -25.02
CA THR A 180 -9.18 -20.07 -24.35
C THR A 180 -8.81 -19.49 -22.98
N LEU A 181 -7.96 -20.19 -22.21
CA LEU A 181 -7.41 -19.68 -20.96
C LEU A 181 -6.60 -18.39 -21.21
N LEU A 182 -5.71 -18.39 -22.20
CA LEU A 182 -4.85 -17.24 -22.52
C LEU A 182 -5.65 -16.01 -22.96
N GLN A 183 -6.79 -16.19 -23.65
CA GLN A 183 -7.68 -15.08 -24.02
C GLN A 183 -8.29 -14.35 -22.81
N GLN A 184 -8.41 -15.02 -21.66
CA GLN A 184 -8.89 -14.39 -20.42
C GLN A 184 -7.86 -13.45 -19.79
N PHE A 185 -6.57 -13.65 -20.10
CA PHE A 185 -5.47 -12.84 -19.57
C PHE A 185 -4.99 -11.81 -20.60
N LYS A 186 -4.99 -10.54 -20.22
CA LYS A 186 -4.31 -9.49 -21.00
C LYS A 186 -2.82 -9.55 -20.71
N LEU A 187 -2.10 -10.40 -21.44
CA LEU A 187 -0.65 -10.52 -21.30
C LEU A 187 0.03 -9.24 -21.81
N GLY A 188 0.73 -8.55 -20.92
CA GLY A 188 1.67 -7.49 -21.31
C GLY A 188 2.85 -8.07 -22.11
N ARG A 189 3.61 -7.22 -22.80
CA ARG A 189 4.87 -7.67 -23.43
C ARG A 189 5.77 -8.31 -22.37
N PRO A 190 6.49 -9.40 -22.68
CA PRO A 190 7.40 -10.02 -21.73
C PRO A 190 8.40 -8.96 -21.23
N ILE A 191 8.46 -8.79 -19.92
CA ILE A 191 9.44 -7.90 -19.28
C ILE A 191 10.81 -8.52 -19.55
N SER A 192 11.56 -7.95 -20.49
CA SER A 192 12.96 -8.32 -20.69
C SER A 192 13.69 -8.06 -19.38
N THR A 193 14.27 -9.10 -18.79
CA THR A 193 14.99 -9.07 -17.50
C THR A 193 16.32 -8.30 -17.54
N SER A 194 16.44 -7.28 -18.40
CA SER A 194 17.65 -6.46 -18.57
C SER A 194 17.60 -5.08 -17.90
N GLU A 195 16.47 -4.66 -17.33
CA GLU A 195 16.43 -3.41 -16.54
C GLU A 195 16.51 -3.70 -15.02
N PRO A 196 17.53 -3.20 -14.31
CA PRO A 196 17.58 -3.28 -12.86
C PRO A 196 16.48 -2.39 -12.27
N PRO A 197 15.96 -2.72 -11.06
CA PRO A 197 14.93 -1.92 -10.42
C PRO A 197 15.46 -0.50 -10.14
N GLU A 198 15.05 0.47 -10.96
CA GLU A 198 15.15 1.88 -10.63
C GLU A 198 14.31 2.13 -9.38
N GLY A 199 14.96 2.63 -8.31
CA GLY A 199 14.24 3.15 -7.15
C GLY A 199 14.58 2.56 -5.79
N VAL A 200 15.83 2.19 -5.53
CA VAL A 200 16.39 2.34 -4.17
C VAL A 200 17.46 3.41 -4.24
N SER A 201 17.00 4.67 -4.19
CA SER A 201 17.88 5.82 -3.97
C SER A 201 18.62 5.59 -2.64
N LYS A 202 19.90 5.22 -2.77
CA LYS A 202 20.91 5.40 -1.74
C LYS A 202 20.94 6.89 -1.41
N ARG A 203 20.39 7.29 -0.28
CA ARG A 203 20.80 8.53 0.38
C ARG A 203 21.72 8.14 1.54
N ASN A 204 23.01 8.10 1.21
CA ASN A 204 24.12 8.16 2.15
C ASN A 204 24.37 9.62 2.55
N SER A 205 24.95 9.78 3.74
CA SER A 205 25.44 11.01 4.40
C SER A 205 24.40 11.69 5.29
#